data_AF-A0AAX1KMG2-F1
#
_entry.id   AF-A0AAX1KMG2-F1
#
_cell.length_a   1.000
_cell.length_b   1.000
_cell.length_c   1.000
_cell.angle_alpha   90.00
_cell.angle_beta   90.00
_cell.angle_gamma   90.00
#
_symmetry.space_group_name_H-M   'P 1'
#
loop_
_entity.id
_entity.type
_entity.pdbx_description
1 polymer ?
#
loop_
_entity_poly.entity_id
_entity_poly.type
_entity_poly.pdbx_seq_one_letter_code
_entity_poly.pdbx_strand_id
1 'polypeptide(L)'
;MKKATKRPLTDEEIMAYDNVPIDVAARYIGWSSPTIYRALREERAPFGFAVCSEETGTWTYNISPGLLVKYKRGDLPTYRLRELEEVMVRHVQEALELRLAGVSALMGKVLSA
;
A
#
# COMPACT_ATOMS: atom_id res chain seq x y z
N MET A 1 36.30 -4.49 12.79
CA MET A 1 36.47 -4.58 11.31
C MET A 1 35.53 -3.57 10.66
N LYS A 2 36.04 -2.55 9.95
CA LYS A 2 35.18 -1.61 9.20
C LYS A 2 34.64 -2.35 7.98
N LYS A 3 33.32 -2.63 7.93
CA LYS A 3 32.68 -3.22 6.74
C LYS A 3 32.93 -2.27 5.56
N ALA A 4 33.51 -2.77 4.48
CA ALA A 4 33.63 -2.02 3.24
C ALA A 4 32.22 -1.56 2.81
N THR A 5 31.99 -0.26 2.80
CA THR A 5 30.72 0.33 2.37
C THR A 5 30.63 0.19 0.85
N LYS A 6 29.78 -0.75 0.39
CA LYS A 6 29.42 -0.88 -1.02
C LYS A 6 28.89 0.47 -1.54
N ARG A 7 29.24 0.83 -2.78
CA ARG A 7 28.74 2.02 -3.47
C ARG A 7 27.21 2.12 -3.35
N PRO A 8 26.63 3.31 -3.12
CA PRO A 8 25.20 3.53 -3.20
C PRO A 8 24.66 3.11 -4.58
N LEU A 9 23.51 2.43 -4.60
CA LEU A 9 22.82 2.06 -5.83
C LEU A 9 22.18 3.30 -6.46
N THR A 10 22.34 3.43 -7.77
CA THR A 10 21.75 4.47 -8.63
C THR A 10 20.35 4.08 -9.08
N ASP A 11 19.57 5.05 -9.56
CA ASP A 11 18.20 4.80 -10.00
C ASP A 11 18.18 3.99 -11.30
N GLU A 12 19.13 4.23 -12.20
CA GLU A 12 19.29 3.47 -13.43
C GLU A 12 19.58 1.99 -13.15
N GLU A 13 20.40 1.70 -12.14
CA GLU A 13 20.65 0.32 -11.69
C GLU A 13 19.37 -0.34 -11.12
N ILE A 14 18.50 0.41 -10.44
CA ILE A 14 17.23 -0.12 -9.94
C ILE A 14 16.23 -0.34 -11.09
N MET A 15 16.16 0.59 -12.03
CA MET A 15 15.26 0.52 -13.19
C MET A 15 15.59 -0.62 -14.16
N ALA A 16 16.80 -1.20 -14.07
CA ALA A 16 17.20 -2.35 -14.88
C ALA A 16 16.63 -3.70 -14.41
N TYR A 17 16.00 -3.77 -13.23
CA TYR A 17 15.39 -5.00 -12.72
C TYR A 17 13.92 -5.11 -13.13
N ASP A 18 13.48 -6.28 -13.58
CA ASP A 18 12.03 -6.57 -13.73
C ASP A 18 11.35 -6.74 -12.35
N ASN A 19 12.07 -7.30 -11.39
CA ASN A 19 11.67 -7.45 -9.99
C ASN A 19 12.88 -7.20 -9.10
N VAL A 20 12.85 -6.15 -8.28
CA VAL A 20 14.01 -5.77 -7.47
C VAL A 20 14.21 -6.78 -6.32
N PRO A 21 15.40 -7.38 -6.17
CA PRO A 21 15.69 -8.26 -5.03
C PRO A 21 15.60 -7.52 -3.69
N ILE A 22 15.19 -8.23 -2.64
CA ILE A 22 14.99 -7.67 -1.28
C ILE A 22 16.26 -6.98 -0.75
N ASP A 23 17.44 -7.59 -0.93
CA ASP A 23 18.70 -7.04 -0.45
C ASP A 23 19.14 -5.78 -1.24
N VAL A 24 18.81 -5.74 -2.54
CA VAL A 24 19.04 -4.58 -3.41
C VAL A 24 18.13 -3.43 -2.97
N ALA A 25 16.82 -3.70 -2.78
CA ALA A 25 15.87 -2.70 -2.30
C ALA A 25 16.25 -2.15 -0.93
N ALA A 26 16.61 -3.02 0.02
CA ALA A 26 17.05 -2.65 1.35
C ALA A 26 18.25 -1.67 1.31
N ARG A 27 19.28 -2.00 0.52
CA ARG A 27 20.44 -1.13 0.33
C ARG A 27 20.08 0.20 -0.34
N TYR A 28 19.18 0.17 -1.32
CA TYR A 28 18.81 1.34 -2.09
C TYR A 28 18.07 2.39 -1.24
N ILE A 29 17.15 1.97 -0.37
CA ILE A 29 16.35 2.88 0.48
C ILE A 29 16.89 3.02 1.91
N GLY A 30 17.97 2.31 2.26
CA GLY A 30 18.63 2.41 3.57
C GLY A 30 17.94 1.64 4.69
N TRP A 31 17.18 0.59 4.37
CA TRP A 31 16.52 -0.28 5.33
C TRP A 31 17.27 -1.60 5.54
N SER A 32 16.91 -2.35 6.58
CA SER A 32 17.37 -3.74 6.72
C SER A 32 16.52 -4.68 5.87
N SER A 33 17.09 -5.76 5.32
CA SER A 33 16.31 -6.77 4.60
C SER A 33 15.17 -7.37 5.43
N PRO A 34 15.33 -7.68 6.74
CA PRO A 34 14.22 -8.08 7.60
C PRO A 34 13.07 -7.05 7.66
N THR A 35 13.39 -5.75 7.65
CA THR A 35 12.39 -4.68 7.62
C THR A 35 11.59 -4.72 6.33
N ILE A 36 12.27 -4.89 5.18
CA ILE A 36 11.60 -5.01 3.87
C ILE A 36 10.68 -6.24 3.85
N TYR A 37 11.17 -7.39 4.31
CA TYR A 37 10.36 -8.61 4.39
C TYR A 37 9.06 -8.39 5.17
N ARG A 38 9.13 -7.77 6.35
CA ARG A 38 7.93 -7.50 7.16
C ARG A 38 7.03 -6.46 6.50
N ALA A 39 7.58 -5.35 6.03
CA ALA A 39 6.81 -4.28 5.42
C ALA A 39 6.03 -4.75 4.18
N LEU A 40 6.59 -5.65 3.37
CA LEU A 40 5.89 -6.22 2.22
C LEU A 40 4.77 -7.20 2.61
N ARG A 41 4.97 -7.98 3.69
CA ARG A 41 3.95 -8.92 4.21
C ARG A 41 2.79 -8.22 4.93
N GLU A 42 3.10 -7.10 5.58
CA GLU A 42 2.13 -6.26 6.30
C GLU A 42 1.52 -5.18 5.39
N GLU A 43 1.82 -5.21 4.09
CA GLU A 43 1.30 -4.25 3.09
C GLU A 43 1.62 -2.77 3.42
N ARG A 44 2.73 -2.54 4.13
CA ARG A 44 3.20 -1.21 4.56
C ARG A 44 4.19 -0.57 3.58
N ALA A 45 4.71 -1.34 2.63
CA ALA A 45 5.66 -0.87 1.63
C ALA A 45 4.93 -0.56 0.30
N PRO A 46 4.71 0.71 -0.07
CA PRO A 46 3.91 1.10 -1.24
C PRO A 46 4.61 0.85 -2.59
N PHE A 47 5.71 0.09 -2.60
CA PHE A 47 6.53 -0.20 -3.77
C PHE A 47 6.58 -1.68 -4.15
N GLY A 48 5.88 -2.53 -3.40
CA GLY A 48 5.85 -3.97 -3.64
C GLY A 48 4.86 -4.68 -2.74
N PHE A 49 4.82 -6.00 -2.86
CA PHE A 49 3.97 -6.85 -2.04
C PHE A 49 4.61 -8.23 -1.83
N ALA A 50 4.05 -9.00 -0.90
CA ALA A 50 4.40 -10.40 -0.69
C ALA A 50 3.14 -11.26 -0.72
N VAL A 51 3.21 -12.44 -1.33
CA VAL A 51 2.12 -13.42 -1.35
C VAL A 51 2.59 -14.70 -0.68
N CYS A 52 1.78 -15.21 0.25
CA CYS A 52 1.99 -16.52 0.86
C CYS A 52 1.25 -17.57 0.04
N SER A 53 1.94 -18.61 -0.39
CA SER A 53 1.31 -19.81 -0.94
C SER A 53 0.54 -20.52 0.17
N GLU A 54 -0.76 -20.73 -0.02
CA GLU A 54 -1.60 -21.46 0.95
C GLU A 54 -1.20 -22.94 1.02
N GLU A 55 -0.71 -23.51 -0.08
CA GLU A 55 -0.34 -24.93 -0.16
C GLU A 55 0.98 -25.23 0.56
N THR A 56 1.98 -24.35 0.41
CA THR A 56 3.36 -24.60 0.88
C THR A 56 3.77 -23.72 2.06
N GLY A 57 3.00 -22.69 2.40
CA GLY A 57 3.36 -21.68 3.39
C GLY A 57 4.57 -20.82 2.99
N THR A 58 5.01 -20.89 1.73
CA THR A 58 6.18 -20.16 1.24
C THR A 58 5.78 -18.77 0.76
N TRP A 59 6.65 -17.80 1.05
CA TRP A 59 6.45 -16.42 0.63
C TRP A 59 7.16 -16.12 -0.68
N THR A 60 6.46 -15.44 -1.57
CA THR A 60 7.00 -14.84 -2.80
C THR A 60 6.92 -13.32 -2.69
N TYR A 61 7.85 -12.62 -3.33
CA TYR A 61 7.99 -11.18 -3.21
C TYR A 61 8.10 -10.54 -4.58
N ASN A 62 7.42 -9.41 -4.74
CA ASN A 62 7.56 -8.57 -5.91
C ASN A 62 7.80 -7.13 -5.48
N ILE A 63 8.84 -6.51 -6.01
CA ILE A 63 9.17 -5.10 -5.82
C ILE A 63 9.27 -4.44 -7.19
N SER A 64 8.44 -3.44 -7.39
CA SER A 64 8.46 -2.64 -8.62
C SER A 64 9.66 -1.68 -8.59
N PRO A 65 10.53 -1.68 -9.62
CA PRO A 65 11.66 -0.76 -9.68
C PRO A 65 11.20 0.70 -9.71
N GLY A 66 10.19 1.03 -10.52
CA GLY A 66 9.70 2.39 -10.67
C GLY A 66 9.04 2.94 -9.41
N LEU A 67 8.25 2.13 -8.69
CA LEU A 67 7.65 2.56 -7.43
C LEU A 67 8.70 2.72 -6.32
N LEU A 68 9.72 1.85 -6.30
CA LEU A 68 10.80 1.95 -5.33
C LEU A 68 11.63 3.23 -5.52
N VAL A 69 11.91 3.61 -6.77
CA VAL A 69 12.58 4.89 -7.09
C VAL A 69 11.72 6.07 -6.65
N LYS A 70 10.42 6.08 -7.00
CA LYS A 70 9.49 7.13 -6.56
C LYS A 70 9.39 7.22 -5.04
N TYR A 71 9.38 6.10 -4.33
CA TYR A 71 9.38 6.07 -2.87
C TYR A 71 10.60 6.76 -2.28
N LYS A 72 11.80 6.43 -2.76
CA LYS A 72 13.04 7.05 -2.28
C LYS A 72 13.10 8.55 -2.55
N ARG A 73 12.55 8.99 -3.68
CA ARG A 73 12.50 10.42 -4.07
C ARG A 73 11.41 11.20 -3.34
N GLY A 74 10.43 10.53 -2.75
CA GLY A 74 9.26 11.16 -2.13
C GLY A 74 8.13 11.50 -3.11
N ASP A 75 8.18 10.95 -4.32
CA ASP A 75 7.25 11.24 -5.43
C ASP A 75 6.08 10.24 -5.52
N LEU A 76 5.91 9.38 -4.52
CA LEU A 76 4.77 8.47 -4.50
C LEU A 76 3.50 9.25 -4.14
N PRO A 77 2.43 9.15 -4.97
CA PRO A 77 1.13 9.69 -4.58
C PRO A 77 0.66 8.93 -3.35
N THR A 78 0.73 9.60 -2.19
CA THR A 78 0.21 9.10 -0.94
C THR A 78 -1.15 9.76 -0.72
N TYR A 79 -2.22 8.97 -0.74
CA TYR A 79 -3.44 9.40 -0.08
C TYR A 79 -3.16 9.41 1.41
N ARG A 80 -3.43 10.53 2.08
CA ARG A 80 -3.33 10.54 3.55
C ARG A 80 -4.43 9.62 4.08
N LEU A 81 -4.15 8.80 5.10
CA LEU A 81 -5.15 7.92 5.72
C LEU A 81 -6.43 8.69 6.11
N ARG A 82 -6.27 9.94 6.54
CA ARG A 82 -7.36 10.86 6.82
C ARG A 82 -8.25 11.16 5.60
N GLU A 83 -7.67 11.33 4.41
CA GLU A 83 -8.44 11.57 3.19
C GLU A 83 -9.25 10.32 2.82
N LEU A 84 -8.68 9.12 3.02
CA LEU A 84 -9.39 7.86 2.83
C LEU A 84 -10.52 7.69 3.86
N GLU A 85 -10.26 8.01 5.12
CA GLU A 85 -11.26 7.99 6.19
C GLU A 85 -12.42 8.96 5.90
N GLU A 86 -12.13 10.19 5.47
CA GLU A 86 -13.13 11.19 5.10
C GLU A 86 -14.01 10.69 3.94
N VAL A 87 -13.41 10.03 2.93
CA VAL A 87 -14.15 9.40 1.83
C VAL A 87 -15.04 8.26 2.34
N MET A 88 -14.55 7.41 3.24
CA MET A 88 -15.33 6.29 3.78
C MET A 88 -16.51 6.77 4.63
N VAL A 89 -16.28 7.73 5.53
CA VAL A 89 -17.32 8.30 6.39
C VAL A 89 -18.42 8.93 5.55
N ARG A 90 -18.06 9.69 4.51
CA ARG A 90 -19.03 10.31 3.60
C ARG A 90 -19.94 9.28 2.95
N HIS A 91 -19.40 8.21 2.37
CA HIS A 91 -20.22 7.19 1.72
C HIS A 91 -21.13 6.43 2.70
N VAL A 92 -20.68 6.20 3.94
CA VAL A 92 -21.54 5.60 4.98
C VAL A 92 -22.69 6.53 5.35
N GLN A 93 -22.44 7.84 5.48
CA GLN A 93 -23.47 8.82 5.76
C GLN A 93 -24.51 8.90 4.62
N GLU A 94 -24.06 9.00 3.38
CA GLU A 94 -24.94 9.01 2.20
C GLU A 94 -25.82 7.74 2.13
N ALA A 95 -25.25 6.56 2.41
CA ALA A 95 -26.01 5.32 2.44
C ALA A 95 -27.07 5.31 3.55
N LEU A 96 -26.79 5.91 4.71
CA LEU A 96 -27.74 6.00 5.81
C LEU A 96 -28.87 6.98 5.50
N GLU A 97 -28.55 8.15 4.95
CA GLU A 97 -29.53 9.17 4.54
C GLU A 97 -30.50 8.62 3.50
N LEU A 98 -30.00 7.91 2.47
CA LEU A 98 -30.83 7.25 1.47
C LEU A 98 -31.82 6.25 2.10
N ARG A 99 -31.38 5.47 3.10
CA ARG A 99 -32.27 4.53 3.80
C ARG A 99 -33.31 5.24 4.65
N LEU A 100 -32.93 6.29 5.38
CA LEU A 100 -33.85 7.08 6.21
C LEU A 100 -34.91 7.81 5.37
N ALA A 101 -34.51 8.36 4.22
CA ALA A 101 -35.43 8.97 3.26
C ALA A 101 -36.46 7.95 2.75
N GLY A 102 -36.02 6.72 2.42
CA GLY A 102 -36.91 5.63 2.03
C GLY A 102 -37.94 5.25 3.10
N VAL A 103 -37.50 5.12 4.36
CA VAL A 103 -38.39 4.81 5.51
C VAL A 103 -39.39 5.95 5.75
N SER A 104 -38.94 7.20 5.70
CA SER A 104 -39.80 8.37 5.91
C SER A 104 -40.87 8.48 4.83
N ALA A 105 -40.51 8.24 3.56
CA ALA A 105 -41.45 8.22 2.44
C ALA A 105 -42.50 7.09 2.60
N LEU A 106 -42.09 5.94 3.13
CA LEU A 106 -43.00 4.82 3.38
C LEU A 106 -43.97 5.12 4.54
N MET A 107 -43.48 5.67 5.65
CA MET A 107 -44.34 6.11 6.76
C MET A 107 -45.34 7.18 6.34
N GLY A 108 -44.90 8.15 5.53
CA GLY A 108 -45.79 9.19 5.00
C GLY A 108 -46.97 8.60 4.21
N LYS A 109 -46.72 7.59 3.36
CA LYS A 109 -47.77 6.88 2.61
C LYS A 109 -48.73 6.11 3.52
N VAL A 110 -48.22 5.47 4.57
CA VAL A 110 -49.04 4.68 5.51
C VAL A 110 -49.95 5.58 6.37
N LEU A 111 -49.45 6.75 6.80
CA LEU A 111 -50.21 7.70 7.62
C LEU A 111 -51.23 8.52 6.80
N SER A 112 -51.06 8.61 5.48
CA SER A 112 -51.98 9.29 4.55
C SER A 112 -53.07 8.39 3.96
N ALA A 113 -53.05 7.09 4.25
CA ALA A 113 -54.02 6.10 3.81
C ALA A 113 -55.03 5.79 4.91
#